data_AF-A0A3D3UWZ7-F1
#
_entry.id   AF-A0A3D3UWZ7-F1
#
_cell.length_a   1.000
_cell.length_b   1.000
_cell.length_c   1.000
_cell.angle_alpha   90.00
_cell.angle_beta   90.00
_cell.angle_gamma   90.00
#
_symmetry.space_group_name_H-M   'P 1'
#
loop_
_entity.id
_entity.type
_entity.pdbx_description
1 polymer ?
#
loop_
_entity_poly.entity_id
_entity_poly.type
_entity_poly.pdbx_seq_one_letter_code
_entity_poly.pdbx_strand_id
1 'polypeptide(L)' 'MTDVTRILNAIEQGDERAADRLLPLVYEELRRLAAHKMSHEPPGQNMTAKPKNRPIGQALSKKASKFD' A
#
# COMPACT_ATOMS: atom_id res chain seq x y z
N MET A 1 -23.82 10.86 12.07
CA MET A 1 -23.63 12.10 11.26
C MET A 1 -23.30 13.31 12.13
N THR A 2 -23.66 13.34 13.41
CA THR A 2 -23.51 14.50 14.31
C THR A 2 -22.06 14.92 14.62
N ASP A 3 -21.10 14.00 14.58
CA ASP A 3 -19.72 14.30 14.99
C ASP A 3 -18.95 15.12 13.95
N VAL A 4 -19.13 14.85 12.66
CA VAL A 4 -18.47 15.62 11.59
C VAL A 4 -19.02 17.05 11.56
N THR A 5 -20.34 17.22 11.63
CA THR A 5 -20.96 18.56 11.68
C THR A 5 -20.50 19.35 12.89
N ARG A 6 -20.36 18.70 14.05
CA ARG A 6 -19.83 19.37 15.26
C ARG A 6 -18.37 19.78 15.10
N ILE A 7 -17.55 18.95 14.47
CA ILE A 7 -16.14 19.25 14.18
C ILE A 7 -16.04 20.44 13.21
N LEU A 8 -16.85 20.46 12.15
CA LEU A 8 -16.88 21.57 11.18
C LEU A 8 -17.30 22.90 11.84
N ASN A 9 -18.31 22.88 12.70
CA ASN A 9 -18.72 24.07 13.45
C ASN A 9 -17.61 24.57 14.39
N ALA A 10 -16.82 23.67 14.98
CA ALA A 10 -15.69 24.07 15.82
C ALA A 10 -14.56 24.72 14.99
N ILE A 11 -14.31 24.23 13.77
CA ILE A 11 -13.37 24.86 12.82
C ILE A 11 -13.87 26.26 12.43
N GLU A 12 -15.15 26.42 12.13
CA GLU A 12 -15.75 27.74 11.82
C GLU A 12 -15.62 28.73 12.98
N GLN A 13 -15.62 28.23 14.22
CA GLN A 13 -15.40 29.04 15.42
C GLN A 13 -13.92 29.33 15.71
N GLY A 14 -12.99 28.83 14.88
CA GLY A 14 -11.55 29.06 15.02
C GLY A 14 -10.81 28.04 15.89
N ASP A 15 -11.42 26.90 16.24
CA ASP A 15 -10.70 25.81 16.93
C ASP A 15 -9.81 25.06 15.94
N GLU A 16 -8.54 25.46 15.86
CA GLU A 16 -7.53 24.82 15.02
C GLU A 16 -7.38 23.30 15.31
N ARG A 17 -7.63 22.87 16.55
CA ARG A 17 -7.53 21.45 16.95
C ARG A 17 -8.72 20.62 16.46
N ALA A 18 -9.78 21.26 15.98
CA ALA A 18 -10.88 20.57 15.33
C ALA A 18 -10.44 20.04 13.94
N ALA A 19 -9.51 20.71 13.25
CA ALA A 19 -8.93 20.20 12.01
C ALA A 19 -8.19 18.86 12.22
N ASP A 20 -7.44 18.72 13.31
CA ASP A 20 -6.75 17.47 13.68
C ASP A 20 -7.71 16.29 13.86
N ARG A 21 -8.95 16.57 14.29
CA ARG A 21 -10.01 15.57 14.46
C ARG A 21 -10.70 15.23 13.14
N LEU A 22 -10.73 16.18 12.18
CA LEU A 22 -11.35 16.00 10.87
C LEU A 22 -10.45 15.22 9.90
N LEU A 23 -9.15 15.51 9.89
CA LEU A 23 -8.17 14.90 8.99
C LEU A 23 -8.22 13.35 8.94
N PRO A 24 -8.21 12.61 10.07
CA PRO A 24 -8.27 11.16 10.03
C PRO A 24 -9.60 10.65 9.44
N LEU A 25 -10.72 11.33 9.69
CA LEU A 25 -12.03 10.94 9.14
C LEU A 25 -12.05 11.08 7.61
N VAL A 26 -11.50 12.18 7.09
CA VAL A 26 -11.39 12.39 5.64
C VAL A 26 -10.45 11.38 5.00
N TYR A 27 -9.30 11.10 5.62
CA TYR A 27 -8.34 10.13 5.11
C TYR A 27 -8.92 8.71 5.04
N GLU A 28 -9.65 8.27 6.06
CA GLU A 28 -10.27 6.94 6.06
C GLU A 28 -11.30 6.80 4.93
N GLU A 29 -12.11 7.83 4.67
CA GLU A 29 -13.07 7.79 3.56
C GLU A 29 -12.39 7.82 2.18
N LEU A 30 -11.33 8.60 2.02
CA LEU A 30 -10.51 8.57 0.79
C LEU A 30 -9.84 7.21 0.60
N ARG A 31 -9.33 6.59 1.67
CA ARG A 31 -8.73 5.26 1.64
C ARG A 31 -9.74 4.19 1.27
N ARG A 32 -10.95 4.25 1.83
CA ARG A 32 -12.07 3.35 1.47
C ARG A 32 -12.43 3.49 0.00
N LEU A 33 -12.55 4.72 -0.49
CA LEU A 33 -12.85 4.98 -1.89
C LEU A 33 -11.73 4.48 -2.81
N ALA A 34 -10.47 4.70 -2.44
CA ALA A 34 -9.32 4.20 -3.18
C ALA A 34 -9.30 2.66 -3.21
N ALA A 35 -9.52 2.00 -2.07
CA ALA A 35 -9.58 0.54 -1.99
C ALA A 35 -10.72 -0.02 -2.86
N HIS A 36 -11.89 0.63 -2.84
CA HIS A 36 -13.01 0.25 -3.71
C HIS A 36 -12.67 0.46 -5.19
N LYS A 37 -11.95 1.52 -5.56
CA LYS A 37 -11.53 1.74 -6.95
C LYS A 37 -10.45 0.75 -7.39
N MET A 38 -9.48 0.47 -6.53
CA MET A 38 -8.39 -0.48 -6.77
C MET A 38 -8.87 -1.94 -6.79
N SER A 39 -9.94 -2.29 -6.06
CA SER A 39 -10.54 -3.63 -6.12
C SER A 39 -11.23 -3.92 -7.46
N HIS A 40 -11.44 -2.89 -8.29
CA HIS A 40 -11.96 -3.01 -9.66
C HIS A 40 -10.83 -2.98 -10.70
N GLU A 41 -9.57 -2.84 -10.31
CA GLU A 41 -8.44 -3.10 -11.20
C GLU A 41 -8.24 -4.62 -11.32
N PRO A 42 -8.13 -5.17 -12.55
CA PRO A 42 -7.83 -6.58 -12.72
C PRO A 42 -6.49 -6.88 -12.03
N PRO A 43 -6.32 -8.05 -11.38
CA PRO A 43 -5.04 -8.45 -10.78
C PRO A 43 -3.99 -8.64 -11.87
N GLY A 44 -3.36 -7.54 -12.26
CA GLY A 44 -2.46 -7.42 -13.39
C GLY A 44 -1.13 -6.83 -12.94
N GLN A 45 -0.19 -7.71 -12.56
CA GLN A 45 1.25 -7.52 -12.75
C GLN A 45 1.97 -6.40 -12.00
N ASN A 46 1.64 -6.14 -10.74
CA ASN A 46 2.45 -5.27 -9.91
C ASN A 46 2.51 -5.87 -8.50
N MET A 47 3.52 -6.71 -8.23
CA MET A 47 4.15 -6.97 -6.90
C MET A 47 4.98 -8.26 -6.80
N THR A 48 5.55 -8.82 -7.88
CA THR A 48 6.57 -9.88 -7.74
C THR A 48 7.88 -9.55 -8.46
N ALA A 49 8.56 -8.49 -8.02
CA ALA A 49 10.01 -8.44 -8.13
C ALA A 49 10.59 -9.50 -7.17
N LYS A 50 10.55 -10.78 -7.58
CA LYS A 50 11.33 -11.83 -6.91
C LYS A 50 12.81 -11.46 -7.08
N PRO A 51 13.60 -11.27 -6.01
CA PRO A 51 15.04 -11.14 -6.16
C PRO A 51 15.54 -12.46 -6.76
N LYS A 52 15.98 -12.40 -8.01
CA LYS A 52 16.60 -13.54 -8.70
C LYS A 52 18.02 -13.72 -8.15
N ASN A 53 18.12 -14.16 -6.90
CA ASN A 53 19.37 -14.71 -6.36
C ASN A 53 19.61 -16.06 -7.03
N ARG A 54 20.15 -16.02 -8.25
CA ARG A 54 20.72 -17.18 -8.92
C ARG A 54 22.07 -17.46 -8.25
N PRO A 55 22.25 -18.54 -7.47
CA PRO A 55 23.56 -18.84 -6.93
C PRO A 55 24.50 -19.15 -8.09
N ILE A 56 25.61 -18.43 -8.16
CA ILE A 56 26.64 -18.48 -9.21
C ILE A 56 27.46 -19.81 -9.11
N GLY A 57 27.05 -20.76 -8.26
CA GLY A 57 27.83 -21.96 -7.91
C GLY A 57 27.48 -23.26 -8.63
N GLN A 58 26.43 -23.33 -9.48
CA GLN A 58 26.00 -24.61 -10.08
C GLN A 58 26.47 -24.85 -11.54
N ALA A 59 27.22 -23.93 -12.14
CA ALA A 59 27.60 -24.04 -13.56
C ALA A 59 28.87 -24.87 -13.85
N LEU A 60 29.59 -25.39 -12.84
CA LEU A 60 30.88 -26.07 -13.08
C LEU A 60 30.89 -27.59 -12.83
N SER A 61 29.81 -28.22 -12.37
CA SER A 61 29.81 -29.66 -12.04
C SER A 61 29.21 -30.57 -13.12
N LYS A 62 29.56 -30.37 -14.40
CA LYS A 62 29.19 -31.34 -15.47
C LYS A 62 30.32 -31.74 -16.42
N LYS A 63 31.58 -31.41 -16.14
CA LYS A 63 32.70 -31.82 -17.01
C LYS A 63 33.74 -32.75 -16.37
N ALA A 64 33.55 -33.18 -15.12
CA ALA A 64 34.47 -34.11 -14.45
C ALA A 64 34.10 -35.59 -14.54
N SER A 65 32.88 -35.97 -14.96
CA SER A 65 32.47 -37.39 -15.05
C SER A 65 32.71 -38.05 -16.43
N LYS A 66 33.83 -37.73 -17.09
CA LYS A 66 34.21 -38.40 -18.35
C LYS A 66 35.64 -38.99 -18.33
N PHE A 67 36.19 -39.20 -17.14
CA PHE A 67 37.44 -39.93 -16.96
C PHE A 67 37.28 -40.89 -15.78
N ASP A 68 36.55 -41.97 -16.03
CA ASP A 68 36.83 -43.33 -15.55
C ASP A 68 36.30 -44.28 -16.65
#